data_AF-F5ZCQ3-F1
#
_entry.id   AF-F5ZCQ3-F1
#
_cell.length_a   1.000
_cell.length_b   1.000
_cell.length_c   1.000
_cell.angle_alpha   90.00
_cell.angle_beta   90.00
_cell.angle_gamma   90.00
#
_symmetry.space_group_name_H-M   'P 1'
#
loop_
_entity.id
_entity.type
_entity.pdbx_description
1 polymer ?
#
loop_
_entity_poly.entity_id
_entity_poly.type
_entity_poly.pdbx_seq_one_letter_code
_entity_poly.pdbx_strand_id
1 'polypeptide(L)'
;MKKFQIIFGTTLFISLVLSALLRLLGIEQYQVISGVPGLIILFLIFLGHFVTLDEDLAGGWSNPDASKKVALLSVGELALKLIALLFGLWLVLS
;
A
#
# COMPACT_ATOMS: atom_id res chain seq x y z
N MET A 1 -6.69 18.60 1.90
CA MET A 1 -6.74 17.13 2.13
C MET A 1 -7.27 16.35 0.93
N LYS A 2 -8.50 16.59 0.45
CA LYS A 2 -9.08 15.84 -0.70
C LYS A 2 -8.21 15.83 -1.96
N LYS A 3 -7.59 16.97 -2.32
CA LYS A 3 -6.69 17.06 -3.49
C LYS A 3 -5.49 16.11 -3.41
N PHE A 4 -4.85 16.01 -2.24
CA PHE A 4 -3.70 15.12 -2.04
C PHE A 4 -4.12 13.65 -2.13
N GLN A 5 -5.23 13.28 -1.48
CA GLN A 5 -5.76 11.91 -1.58
C GLN A 5 -6.07 11.52 -3.02
N ILE A 6 -6.65 12.44 -3.80
CA ILE A 6 -6.91 12.22 -5.23
C ILE A 6 -5.59 12.01 -5.98
N ILE A 7 -4.59 12.89 -5.80
CA ILE A 7 -3.29 12.78 -6.48
C ILE A 7 -2.60 11.45 -6.14
N PHE A 8 -2.44 11.13 -4.87
CA PHE A 8 -1.79 9.88 -4.45
C PHE A 8 -2.58 8.64 -4.93
N GLY A 9 -3.90 8.68 -4.82
CA GLY A 9 -4.77 7.60 -5.28
C GLY A 9 -4.70 7.38 -6.79
N THR A 10 -4.74 8.46 -7.58
CA THR A 10 -4.65 8.36 -9.05
C THR A 10 -3.25 7.97 -9.50
N THR A 11 -2.18 8.49 -8.88
CA THR A 11 -0.81 8.06 -9.16
C THR A 11 -0.63 6.58 -8.87
N LEU A 12 -1.08 6.11 -7.70
CA LEU A 12 -1.03 4.69 -7.36
C LEU A 12 -1.77 3.83 -8.39
N PHE A 13 -3.02 4.21 -8.72
CA PHE A 13 -3.83 3.48 -9.68
C PHE A 13 -3.18 3.42 -11.07
N ILE A 14 -2.77 4.57 -11.61
CA ILE A 14 -2.14 4.66 -12.94
C ILE A 14 -0.83 3.86 -12.96
N SER A 15 0.02 3.98 -11.93
CA SER A 15 1.27 3.23 -11.86
C SER A 15 1.05 1.72 -11.89
N LEU A 16 0.10 1.21 -11.12
CA LEU A 16 -0.19 -0.24 -11.08
C LEU A 16 -0.81 -0.74 -12.39
N VAL A 17 -1.78 0.00 -12.94
CA VAL A 17 -2.44 -0.36 -14.21
C VAL A 17 -1.43 -0.33 -15.36
N LEU A 18 -0.61 0.72 -15.45
CA LEU A 18 0.39 0.84 -16.50
C LEU A 18 1.45 -0.26 -16.38
N SER A 19 1.92 -0.55 -15.17
CA SER A 19 2.85 -1.67 -14.93
C SER A 19 2.26 -3.02 -15.32
N ALA A 20 0.96 -3.26 -15.03
CA ALA A 20 0.27 -4.48 -15.45
C ALA A 20 0.16 -4.57 -16.98
N LEU A 21 -0.23 -3.49 -17.65
CA LEU A 21 -0.33 -3.46 -19.12
C LEU A 21 1.02 -3.65 -19.80
N LEU A 22 2.05 -2.94 -19.36
CA LEU A 22 3.41 -3.05 -19.91
C LEU A 22 3.94 -4.49 -19.76
N ARG A 23 3.74 -5.10 -18.60
CA ARG A 23 4.11 -6.51 -18.37
C ARG A 23 3.33 -7.49 -19.24
N LEU A 24 2.01 -7.32 -19.37
CA LEU A 24 1.18 -8.14 -20.26
C LEU A 24 1.59 -8.02 -21.74
N LEU A 25 2.08 -6.85 -22.15
CA LEU A 25 2.56 -6.57 -23.51
C LEU A 25 4.05 -6.92 -23.71
N GLY A 26 4.76 -7.35 -22.67
CA GLY A 26 6.20 -7.65 -22.73
C GLY A 26 7.10 -6.42 -22.93
N ILE A 27 6.64 -5.23 -22.53
CA ILE A 27 7.36 -3.97 -22.69
C ILE A 27 8.13 -3.64 -21.40
N GLU A 28 9.37 -4.14 -21.29
CA GLU A 28 10.16 -4.00 -20.06
C GLU A 28 10.79 -2.62 -19.87
N GLN A 29 11.09 -1.89 -20.96
CA GLN A 29 11.81 -0.61 -20.94
C GLN A 29 11.17 0.44 -20.01
N TYR A 30 9.84 0.41 -19.87
CA TYR A 30 9.09 1.39 -19.09
C TYR A 30 8.53 0.85 -17.78
N GLN A 31 8.83 -0.42 -17.43
CA GLN A 31 8.25 -1.09 -16.26
C GLN A 31 8.63 -0.38 -14.96
N VAL A 32 9.92 -0.12 -14.76
CA VAL A 32 10.42 0.50 -13.52
C VAL A 32 9.93 1.94 -13.38
N ILE A 33 10.02 2.76 -14.43
CA ILE A 33 9.64 4.18 -14.36
C ILE A 33 8.13 4.39 -14.16
N SER A 34 7.30 3.49 -14.70
CA SER A 34 5.84 3.54 -14.51
C SER A 34 5.41 3.01 -13.14
N GLY A 35 6.08 1.96 -12.64
CA GLY A 35 5.68 1.25 -11.42
C GLY A 35 6.25 1.80 -10.11
N VAL A 36 7.49 2.29 -10.11
CA VAL A 36 8.18 2.76 -8.89
C VAL A 36 7.41 3.86 -8.13
N PRO A 37 6.79 4.86 -8.77
CA PRO A 37 5.97 5.84 -8.05
C PRO A 37 4.84 5.18 -7.24
N GLY A 38 4.16 4.20 -7.81
CA GLY A 38 3.14 3.41 -7.11
C GLY A 38 3.71 2.58 -5.96
N LEU A 39 4.89 1.97 -6.14
CA LEU A 39 5.58 1.24 -5.07
C LEU A 39 5.92 2.12 -3.87
N ILE A 40 6.42 3.34 -4.11
CA ILE A 40 6.73 4.29 -3.04
C ILE A 40 5.47 4.61 -2.25
N ILE A 41 4.34 4.84 -2.93
CA ILE A 41 3.05 5.13 -2.28
C ILE A 41 2.57 3.92 -1.47
N LEU A 42 2.61 2.71 -2.04
CA LEU A 42 2.26 1.48 -1.31
C LEU A 42 3.14 1.29 -0.08
N PHE A 43 4.44 1.52 -0.20
CA PHE A 43 5.38 1.43 0.91
C PHE A 43 5.03 2.44 2.01
N LEU A 44 4.73 3.69 1.66
CA LEU A 44 4.32 4.70 2.64
C LEU A 44 2.98 4.38 3.32
N ILE A 45 2.01 3.81 2.59
CA ILE A 45 0.73 3.34 3.17
C ILE A 45 0.97 2.21 4.17
N PHE A 46 1.82 1.23 3.80
CA PHE A 46 2.18 0.12 4.67
C PHE A 46 2.95 0.62 5.90
N LEU A 47 4.00 1.41 5.70
CA LEU A 47 4.87 1.91 6.76
C LEU A 47 4.09 2.79 7.74
N GLY A 48 3.22 3.67 7.23
CA GLY A 48 2.38 4.53 8.08
C GLY A 48 1.50 3.71 9.02
N HIS A 49 0.88 2.64 8.53
CA HIS A 49 0.08 1.74 9.38
C HIS A 49 0.94 0.88 10.30
N PHE A 50 2.09 0.40 9.82
CA PHE A 50 3.02 -0.40 10.61
C PHE A 50 3.51 0.36 11.85
N VAL A 51 3.82 1.65 11.70
CA VAL A 51 4.32 2.50 12.79
C VAL A 51 3.23 2.82 13.81
N THR A 52 1.95 2.87 13.42
CA THR A 52 0.83 3.13 14.35
C THR A 52 0.18 1.85 14.89
N LEU A 53 0.72 0.67 14.57
CA LEU A 53 0.11 -0.61 14.96
C LEU A 53 0.10 -0.79 16.48
N ASP A 54 1.12 -0.29 17.18
CA ASP A 54 1.21 -0.36 18.63
C ASP A 54 0.06 0.38 19.33
N GLU A 55 -0.34 1.54 18.80
CA GLU A 55 -1.52 2.27 19.27
C GLU A 55 -2.80 1.44 19.10
N ASP A 56 -2.94 0.70 18.00
CA ASP A 56 -4.11 -0.18 17.77
C ASP A 56 -4.14 -1.38 18.74
N LEU A 57 -2.96 -1.88 19.14
CA LEU A 57 -2.81 -3.06 19.98
C LEU A 57 -2.92 -2.76 21.48
N ALA A 58 -2.30 -1.67 21.94
CA ALA A 58 -2.14 -1.36 23.36
C ALA A 58 -3.29 -0.54 23.97
N GLY A 59 -4.26 -0.12 23.15
CA GLY A 59 -5.39 0.69 23.61
C GLY A 59 -5.16 2.20 23.43
N GLY A 60 -4.66 2.60 22.26
CA GLY A 60 -4.40 3.99 21.86
C GLY A 60 -5.62 4.69 21.25
N TRP A 61 -5.39 5.80 20.56
CA TRP A 61 -6.47 6.66 20.06
C TRP A 61 -7.43 5.94 19.10
N SER A 62 -6.91 5.01 18.32
CA SER A 62 -7.64 4.18 17.37
C SER A 62 -8.37 2.97 17.99
N ASN A 63 -8.00 2.57 19.21
CA ASN A 63 -8.63 1.48 19.96
C ASN A 63 -8.79 1.81 21.46
N PRO A 64 -9.54 2.87 21.84
CA PRO A 64 -9.58 3.36 23.21
C PRO A 64 -10.14 2.34 24.22
N ASP A 65 -10.95 1.39 23.75
CA ASP A 65 -11.54 0.32 24.56
C ASP A 65 -10.65 -0.94 24.65
N ALA A 66 -9.44 -0.91 24.08
CA ALA A 66 -8.52 -2.05 23.97
C ALA A 66 -9.21 -3.32 23.41
N SER A 67 -10.10 -3.15 22.44
CA SER A 67 -10.89 -4.22 21.85
C SER A 67 -9.99 -5.19 21.07
N LYS A 68 -10.02 -6.47 21.46
CA LYS A 68 -9.31 -7.55 20.75
C LYS A 68 -9.75 -7.69 19.29
N LYS A 69 -11.01 -7.35 18.98
CA LYS A 69 -11.52 -7.39 17.60
C LYS A 69 -10.90 -6.31 16.73
N VAL A 70 -10.76 -5.09 17.25
CA VAL A 70 -10.12 -3.97 16.55
C VAL A 70 -8.64 -4.27 16.32
N ALA A 71 -7.96 -4.78 17.34
CA ALA A 71 -6.57 -5.23 17.23
C ALA A 71 -6.39 -6.29 16.13
N LEU A 72 -7.23 -7.33 16.09
CA LEU A 72 -7.17 -8.39 15.07
C LEU A 72 -7.43 -7.84 13.66
N LEU A 73 -8.42 -6.95 13.51
CA LEU A 73 -8.73 -6.32 12.22
C LEU A 73 -7.58 -5.45 11.73
N SER A 74 -6.97 -4.64 12.61
CA SER A 74 -5.82 -3.81 12.26
C SER A 74 -4.63 -4.64 11.79
N VAL A 75 -4.30 -5.73 12.50
CA VAL A 75 -3.25 -6.68 12.07
C VAL A 75 -3.59 -7.31 10.71
N GLY A 76 -4.86 -7.68 10.48
CA GLY A 76 -5.32 -8.19 9.19
C GLY A 76 -5.19 -7.19 8.05
N GLU A 77 -5.56 -5.93 8.28
CA GLU A 77 -5.40 -4.85 7.32
C GLU A 77 -3.93 -4.59 6.98
N LEU A 78 -3.05 -4.62 7.98
CA LEU A 78 -1.62 -4.47 7.80
C LEU A 78 -1.04 -5.63 6.96
N ALA A 79 -1.48 -6.86 7.21
CA ALA A 79 -1.11 -8.02 6.41
C ALA A 79 -1.54 -7.88 4.95
N LEU A 80 -2.76 -7.39 4.69
CA LEU A 80 -3.24 -7.10 3.32
C LEU A 80 -2.40 -6.01 2.64
N LYS A 81 -2.03 -4.95 3.37
CA LYS A 81 -1.14 -3.89 2.85
C LYS A 81 0.24 -4.44 2.50
N LEU A 82 0.78 -5.35 3.32
CA LEU A 82 2.05 -6.04 3.01
C LEU A 82 1.92 -6.90 1.75
N ILE A 83 0.85 -7.69 1.62
CA ILE A 83 0.60 -8.50 0.43
C ILE A 83 0.50 -7.62 -0.82
N ALA A 84 -0.20 -6.49 -0.74
CA ALA A 84 -0.30 -5.54 -1.85
C ALA A 84 1.07 -4.94 -2.24
N LEU A 85 1.92 -4.64 -1.25
CA LEU A 85 3.28 -4.18 -1.50
C LEU A 85 4.14 -5.27 -2.17
N LEU A 86 4.10 -6.50 -1.68
CA LEU A 86 4.83 -7.64 -2.27
C LEU A 86 4.36 -7.93 -3.71
N PHE A 87 3.04 -7.87 -3.94
CA PHE A 87 2.47 -8.01 -5.28
C PHE A 87 2.95 -6.88 -6.21
N GLY A 88 2.97 -5.63 -5.73
CA GLY A 88 3.52 -4.52 -6.48
C GLY A 88 4.99 -4.74 -6.82
N LEU A 89 5.81 -5.18 -5.86
CA LEU A 89 7.23 -5.45 -6.08
C LEU A 89 7.43 -6.52 -7.17
N TRP A 90 6.69 -7.62 -7.08
CA TRP A 90 6.69 -8.66 -8.12
C TRP A 90 6.25 -8.11 -9.48
N LEU A 91 5.19 -7.29 -9.51
CA LEU A 91 4.66 -6.74 -10.74
C LEU A 91 5.68 -5.84 -11.46
N VAL A 92 6.43 -5.04 -10.70
CA VAL A 92 7.31 -3.99 -11.25
C VAL A 92 8.76 -4.47 -11.46
N LEU A 93 9.26 -5.39 -10.63
CA LEU A 93 10.68 -5.75 -10.59
C LEU A 93 11.01 -7.15 -11.10
N SER A 94 10.02 -8.03 -11.23
CA SER A 94 10.23 -9.33 -11.89
C SER A 94 10.09 -9.18 -13.38
#